data_AF-A0A7K8Q2Y4-F1
#
_entry.id   AF-A0A7K8Q2Y4-F1
#
_cell.length_a   1.000
_cell.length_b   1.000
_cell.length_c   1.000
_cell.angle_alpha   90.00
_cell.angle_beta   90.00
_cell.angle_gamma   90.00
#
_symmetry.space_group_name_H-M   'P 1'
#
loop_
_entity.id
_entity.type
_entity.pdbx_description
1 polymer ?
#
loop_
_entity_poly.entity_id
_entity_poly.type
_entity_poly.pdbx_seq_one_letter_code
_entity_poly.pdbx_strand_id
1 'polypeptide(L)'
;VLGAVMTVARGNPATYEVLVDSWPHFGVVLARLRPEEHGDPGDFYANQLTVYYRDEGAWRALLGGTEAVGWTRAFQIHGMQEGMYEAVREAAEAKGLRLE
;
A
#
# COMPACT_ATOMS: atom_id res chain seq x y z
N VAL A 1 7.51 5.89 -3.97
CA VAL A 1 7.49 6.08 -2.49
C VAL A 1 8.15 7.36 -2.01
N LEU A 2 9.42 7.63 -2.35
CA LEU A 2 10.13 8.81 -1.83
C LEU A 2 9.37 10.13 -2.02
N GLY A 3 8.74 10.34 -3.18
CA GLY A 3 7.90 11.52 -3.44
C GLY A 3 6.76 11.66 -2.42
N ALA A 4 5.99 10.60 -2.17
CA ALA A 4 4.90 10.60 -1.19
C ALA A 4 5.40 10.86 0.24
N VAL A 5 6.53 10.25 0.63
CA VAL A 5 7.18 10.50 1.94
C VAL A 5 7.56 11.97 2.09
N MET A 6 8.14 12.57 1.05
CA MET A 6 8.50 13.99 1.05
C MET A 6 7.27 14.91 1.12
N THR A 7 6.16 14.54 0.47
CA THR A 7 4.89 15.28 0.58
C THR A 7 4.38 15.28 2.02
N VAL A 8 4.40 14.12 2.68
CA VAL A 8 4.00 14.00 4.09
C VAL A 8 4.91 14.83 4.99
N ALA A 9 6.23 14.75 4.78
CA ALA A 9 7.21 15.54 5.54
C ALA A 9 7.08 17.07 5.32
N ARG A 10 6.41 17.50 4.25
CA ARG A 10 6.26 18.92 3.85
C ARG A 10 4.83 19.44 4.06
N GLY A 11 4.18 19.00 5.13
CA GLY A 11 2.89 19.55 5.55
C GLY A 11 1.66 18.75 5.12
N ASN A 12 1.83 17.72 4.29
CA ASN A 12 0.81 16.72 4.02
C ASN A 12 -0.58 17.28 3.61
N PRO A 13 -0.70 18.03 2.51
CA PRO A 13 -1.92 18.74 2.16
C PRO A 13 -3.12 17.84 1.80
N ALA A 14 -2.88 16.55 1.54
CA ALA A 14 -3.87 15.58 1.10
C ALA A 14 -3.95 14.37 2.05
N THR A 15 -3.62 14.58 3.33
CA THR A 15 -3.81 13.60 4.42
C THR A 15 -3.25 12.20 4.10
N TYR A 16 -2.09 12.14 3.46
CA TYR A 16 -1.35 10.90 3.26
C TYR A 16 -0.80 10.38 4.58
N GLU A 17 -0.67 9.06 4.69
CA GLU A 17 0.09 8.42 5.74
C GLU A 17 1.21 7.56 5.16
N VAL A 18 2.30 7.48 5.91
CA VAL A 18 3.43 6.59 5.63
C VAL A 18 3.48 5.57 6.74
N LEU A 19 3.29 4.31 6.38
CA LEU A 19 3.39 3.16 7.26
C LEU A 19 4.72 2.45 6.98
N VAL A 20 5.35 2.00 8.06
CA VAL A 20 6.55 1.16 8.02
C VAL A 20 6.29 -0.09 8.86
N ASP A 21 6.78 -1.24 8.40
CA ASP A 21 6.66 -2.51 9.11
C ASP A 21 7.49 -2.54 10.41
N SER A 22 8.63 -1.86 10.40
CA SER A 22 9.51 -1.72 11.56
C SER A 22 10.35 -0.45 11.48
N TRP A 23 10.89 -0.02 12.63
CA TRP A 23 11.77 1.14 12.71
C TRP A 23 12.91 0.88 13.72
N PRO A 24 14.16 1.28 13.45
CA PRO A 24 14.64 2.00 12.26
C PRO A 24 14.92 1.10 11.04
N HIS A 25 14.92 -0.22 11.21
CA HIS A 25 15.30 -1.17 10.16
C HIS A 25 14.11 -1.71 9.37
N PHE A 26 13.38 -0.82 8.68
CA PHE A 26 12.20 -1.20 7.89
C PHE A 26 12.52 -2.21 6.78
N GLY A 27 11.60 -3.14 6.55
CA GLY A 27 11.55 -4.02 5.39
C GLY A 27 10.60 -3.49 4.30
N VAL A 28 9.53 -2.80 4.71
CA VAL A 28 8.49 -2.26 3.84
C VAL A 28 8.11 -0.84 4.25
N VAL A 29 7.98 0.04 3.26
CA VAL A 29 7.42 1.39 3.37
C VAL A 29 6.22 1.46 2.45
N LEU A 30 5.09 1.87 3.01
CA LEU A 30 3.82 1.98 2.32
C LEU A 30 3.30 3.40 2.52
N ALA A 31 2.97 4.07 1.43
CA ALA A 31 2.35 5.39 1.46
C ALA A 31 0.96 5.29 0.84
N ARG A 32 -0.07 5.76 1.54
CA ARG A 32 -1.45 5.81 1.05
C ARG A 32 -2.15 7.07 1.52
N LEU A 33 -3.24 7.45 0.88
CA LEU A 33 -4.17 8.34 1.53
C LEU A 33 -4.84 7.64 2.71
N ARG A 34 -5.19 8.40 3.75
CA ARG A 34 -5.96 7.86 4.88
C ARG A 34 -7.31 7.31 4.39
N PRO A 35 -7.69 6.08 4.81
CA PRO A 35 -8.96 5.48 4.41
C PRO A 35 -10.19 6.33 4.74
N GLU A 36 -10.16 7.08 5.84
CA GLU A 36 -11.28 7.89 6.33
C GLU A 36 -11.60 9.09 5.41
N GLU A 37 -10.65 9.50 4.58
CA GLU A 37 -10.78 10.68 3.71
C GLU A 37 -11.53 10.37 2.40
N HIS A 38 -11.84 9.10 2.14
CA HIS A 38 -12.52 8.65 0.92
C HIS A 38 -13.95 8.22 1.23
N GLY A 39 -14.93 8.91 0.63
CA GLY A 39 -16.34 8.59 0.80
C GLY A 39 -16.80 7.36 0.01
N ASP A 40 -16.22 7.14 -1.19
CA ASP A 40 -16.59 6.03 -2.06
C ASP A 40 -15.60 4.84 -1.91
N PRO A 41 -16.04 3.68 -1.40
CA PRO A 41 -15.19 2.49 -1.29
C PRO A 41 -14.83 1.85 -2.65
N GLY A 42 -15.52 2.21 -3.74
CA GLY A 42 -15.26 1.73 -5.10
C GLY A 42 -14.30 2.59 -5.92
N ASP A 43 -13.94 3.79 -5.46
CA ASP A 43 -13.04 4.71 -6.17
C ASP A 43 -11.57 4.30 -5.99
N PHE A 44 -11.13 3.35 -6.83
CA PHE A 44 -9.74 2.92 -6.84
C PHE A 44 -8.78 4.00 -7.34
N TYR A 45 -9.25 4.99 -8.10
CA TYR A 45 -8.40 6.03 -8.66
C TYR A 45 -7.94 7.00 -7.58
N ALA A 46 -8.85 7.32 -6.65
CA ALA A 46 -8.54 8.10 -5.46
C ALA A 46 -7.76 7.26 -4.42
N ASN A 47 -8.09 5.97 -4.26
CA ASN A 47 -7.40 5.08 -3.32
C ASN A 47 -6.07 4.56 -3.88
N GLN A 48 -5.02 5.38 -3.84
CA GLN A 48 -3.69 5.00 -4.29
C GLN A 48 -2.79 4.54 -3.14
N LEU A 49 -2.17 3.38 -3.34
CA LEU A 49 -1.13 2.79 -2.49
C LEU A 49 0.19 2.83 -3.24
N THR A 50 1.23 3.42 -2.65
CA THR A 50 2.59 3.30 -3.18
C THR A 50 3.47 2.52 -2.22
N VAL A 51 4.11 1.46 -2.70
CA VAL A 51 4.93 0.57 -1.86
C VAL A 51 6.39 0.59 -2.29
N TYR A 52 7.27 0.48 -1.30
CA TYR A 52 8.67 0.17 -1.47
C TYR A 52 9.04 -0.89 -0.43
N TYR A 53 9.56 -2.00 -0.89
CA TYR A 53 10.09 -3.04 -0.02
C TYR A 53 11.52 -3.40 -0.43
N ARG A 54 12.27 -3.82 0.58
CA ARG A 54 13.63 -4.38 0.46
C ARG A 54 13.67 -5.86 0.86
N ASP A 55 12.59 -6.35 1.45
CA ASP A 55 12.40 -7.75 1.83
C ASP A 55 11.05 -8.22 1.27
N GLU A 56 11.10 -9.17 0.33
CA GLU A 56 9.90 -9.73 -0.31
C GLU A 56 9.04 -10.53 0.68
N GLY A 57 9.67 -11.20 1.65
CA GLY A 57 8.97 -11.95 2.69
C GLY A 57 8.14 -11.02 3.58
N ALA A 58 8.71 -9.87 3.97
CA ALA A 58 8.01 -8.83 4.72
C ALA A 58 6.84 -8.24 3.92
N TRP A 59 7.02 -8.02 2.61
CA TRP A 59 5.94 -7.57 1.73
C TRP A 59 4.80 -8.60 1.62
N ARG A 60 5.13 -9.88 1.40
CA ARG A 60 4.14 -10.97 1.35
C ARG A 60 3.39 -11.13 2.68
N ALA A 61 4.09 -11.01 3.81
CA ALA A 61 3.46 -11.03 5.13
C ALA A 61 2.50 -9.85 5.32
N LEU A 62 2.90 -8.65 4.87
CA LEU A 62 2.07 -7.45 4.95
C LEU A 62 0.79 -7.58 4.10
N LEU A 63 0.92 -8.09 2.86
CA LEU A 63 -0.22 -8.39 1.99
C LEU A 63 -1.19 -9.42 2.61
N GLY A 64 -0.64 -10.43 3.27
CA GLY A 64 -1.41 -11.51 3.88
C GLY A 64 -2.24 -11.07 5.08
N GLY A 65 -1.66 -10.26 5.97
CA GLY A 65 -2.12 -10.15 7.36
C GLY A 65 -2.47 -8.77 7.91
N THR A 66 -2.41 -7.69 7.12
CA THR A 66 -2.58 -6.33 7.67
C THR A 66 -3.74 -5.56 7.04
N GLU A 67 -4.39 -4.70 7.83
CA GLU A 67 -5.33 -3.68 7.34
C GLU A 67 -4.62 -2.53 6.60
N ALA A 68 -3.29 -2.53 6.56
CA ALA A 68 -2.47 -1.49 5.92
C ALA A 68 -2.67 -1.43 4.39
N VAL A 69 -3.03 -2.54 3.76
CA VAL A 69 -3.35 -2.57 2.30
C VAL A 69 -4.79 -2.12 2.03
N GLY A 70 -5.69 -2.27 3.00
CA GLY A 70 -7.08 -1.85 2.83
C GLY A 70 -7.90 -2.72 1.88
N TRP A 71 -7.75 -4.04 1.93
CA TRP A 71 -8.45 -5.03 1.09
C TRP A 71 -9.98 -4.96 1.06
N THR A 72 -10.60 -4.19 1.95
CA THR A 72 -12.05 -3.97 2.01
C THR A 72 -12.54 -2.93 1.00
N ARG A 73 -11.64 -2.25 0.29
CA ARG A 73 -11.91 -1.19 -0.68
C ARG A 73 -11.17 -1.43 -1.99
N ALA A 74 -11.67 -0.84 -3.07
CA ALA A 74 -10.94 -0.83 -4.34
C ALA A 74 -9.77 0.18 -4.24
N PHE A 75 -8.58 -0.20 -4.72
CA PHE A 75 -7.38 0.63 -4.70
C PHE A 75 -6.45 0.31 -5.87
N GLN A 76 -5.50 1.21 -6.15
CA GLN A 76 -4.37 0.95 -7.04
C GLN A 76 -3.07 0.79 -6.25
N ILE A 77 -2.27 -0.22 -6.59
CA ILE A 77 -0.92 -0.39 -6.04
C ILE A 77 0.13 0.05 -7.06
N HIS A 78 1.01 0.95 -6.62
CA HIS A 78 2.17 1.41 -7.37
C HIS A 78 3.45 0.96 -6.66
N GLY A 79 4.26 0.18 -7.36
CA GLY A 79 5.59 -0.22 -6.93
C GLY A 79 6.40 -0.68 -8.13
N MET A 80 7.72 -0.72 -7.97
CA MET A 80 8.66 -0.98 -9.07
C MET A 80 9.53 -2.22 -8.81
N GLN A 81 9.31 -2.91 -7.70
CA GLN A 81 10.04 -4.10 -7.34
C GLN A 81 9.63 -5.29 -8.21
N GLU A 82 10.62 -6.10 -8.57
CA GLU A 82 10.42 -7.37 -9.23
C GLU A 82 9.56 -8.31 -8.35
N GLY A 83 8.70 -9.12 -8.97
CA GLY A 83 7.81 -10.05 -8.26
C GLY A 83 6.62 -9.39 -7.55
N MET A 84 6.46 -8.06 -7.63
CA MET A 84 5.35 -7.37 -6.98
C MET A 84 4.00 -7.84 -7.51
N TYR A 85 3.87 -7.99 -8.83
CA TYR A 85 2.60 -8.38 -9.44
C TYR A 85 2.18 -9.77 -8.98
N GLU A 86 3.10 -10.73 -8.99
CA GLU A 86 2.90 -12.10 -8.55
C GLU A 86 2.49 -12.15 -7.07
N ALA A 87 3.21 -11.44 -6.20
CA ALA A 87 2.90 -11.38 -4.77
C ALA A 87 1.51 -10.79 -4.50
N VAL A 88 1.14 -9.70 -5.20
CA VAL A 88 -0.19 -9.08 -5.09
C VAL A 88 -1.27 -10.02 -5.63
N ARG A 89 -1.00 -10.69 -6.76
CA ARG A 89 -1.90 -11.65 -7.38
C ARG A 89 -2.22 -12.82 -6.47
N GLU A 90 -1.19 -13.46 -5.92
CA GLU A 90 -1.37 -14.56 -4.98
C GLU A 90 -2.15 -14.12 -3.74
N ALA A 91 -1.87 -12.92 -3.21
CA ALA A 91 -2.60 -12.38 -2.06
C ALA A 91 -4.07 -12.08 -2.36
N ALA A 92 -4.38 -11.56 -3.55
CA ALA A 92 -5.75 -11.30 -3.98
C ALA A 92 -6.52 -12.60 -4.24
N GLU A 93 -5.90 -13.58 -4.92
CA GLU A 93 -6.48 -14.91 -5.17
C GLU A 93 -6.80 -15.61 -3.84
N ALA A 94 -5.88 -15.57 -2.86
CA ALA A 94 -6.10 -16.12 -1.52
C ALA A 94 -7.27 -15.46 -0.77
N LYS A 95 -7.63 -14.22 -1.14
CA LYS A 95 -8.76 -13.46 -0.58
C LYS A 95 -10.02 -13.53 -1.45
N GLY A 96 -9.99 -14.23 -2.59
CA GLY A 96 -11.10 -14.30 -3.54
C GLY A 96 -11.42 -12.96 -4.22
N LEU A 97 -10.44 -12.06 -4.32
CA LEU A 97 -10.58 -10.73 -4.90
C LEU A 97 -10.19 -10.73 -6.38
N ARG A 98 -10.80 -9.83 -7.15
CA ARG A 98 -10.47 -9.64 -8.57
C ARG A 98 -9.35 -8.60 -8.71
N LEU A 99 -8.35 -8.92 -9.53
CA LEU A 99 -7.39 -7.96 -10.06
C LEU A 99 -7.80 -7.56 -11.48
N GLU A 100 -7.62 -6.29 -11.80
CA GLU A 100 -7.86 -5.70 -13.12
C GLU A 100 -6.57 -5.11 -13.69
#